data_AF-A0A839NKC7-F1
#
_entry.id   AF-A0A839NKC7-F1
#
_cell.length_a   1.000
_cell.length_b   1.000
_cell.length_c   1.000
_cell.angle_alpha   90.00
_cell.angle_beta   90.00
_cell.angle_gamma   90.00
#
_symmetry.space_group_name_H-M   'P 1'
#
loop_
_entity.id
_entity.type
_entity.pdbx_description
1 polymer ?
#
loop_
_entity_poly.entity_id
_entity_poly.type
_entity_poly.pdbx_seq_one_letter_code
_entity_poly.pdbx_strand_id
1 'polypeptide(L)'
;MDNAKTVATQIIEFNKQLHYSGNLPDDFRVLNPYFENPETLIVMEKFYNKYYDDTAPRKFIIGINPSRHGAGVTGVPFTDTKRLEHICGIPMKSAHTHEISSVFLYDMIKEFGGAHAFYRQFYINSPFPLAIVRRTKENKWINANYYDDRNLFAMVKPFMIESLKKHISLGLDTTNVFVLGKKNATFIEKINKEEHLFENLMILDHPRYIQQYKSRDKEHYINKYIGVLGT
;
A
#
# COMPACT_ATOMS: atom_id res chain seq x y z
N MET A 1 34.50 -1.28 0.50
CA MET A 1 33.41 -2.22 0.20
C MET A 1 32.14 -1.47 0.51
N ASP A 2 31.39 -1.05 -0.51
CA ASP A 2 30.09 -0.41 -0.28
C ASP A 2 29.16 -1.46 0.28
N ASN A 3 28.81 -1.35 1.57
CA ASN A 3 27.75 -2.17 2.15
C ASN A 3 26.45 -1.87 1.38
N ALA A 4 25.87 -2.90 0.75
CA ALA A 4 24.60 -2.75 0.05
C ALA A 4 23.53 -2.21 1.02
N LYS A 5 22.78 -1.17 0.60
CA LYS A 5 21.71 -0.58 1.40
C LYS A 5 20.60 -1.62 1.65
N THR A 6 20.14 -1.73 2.90
CA THR A 6 19.00 -2.59 3.23
C THR A 6 17.72 -2.11 2.56
N VAL A 7 16.76 -3.01 2.34
CA VAL A 7 15.45 -2.70 1.77
C VAL A 7 14.75 -1.63 2.62
N ALA A 8 14.86 -1.73 3.96
CA ALA A 8 14.37 -0.72 4.90
C ALA A 8 14.91 0.68 4.59
N THR A 9 16.24 0.82 4.47
CA THR A 9 16.89 2.11 4.18
C THR A 9 16.35 2.72 2.90
N GLN A 10 16.25 1.91 1.83
CA GLN A 10 15.78 2.40 0.53
C GLN A 10 14.29 2.81 0.56
N ILE A 11 13.42 2.06 1.26
CA ILE A 11 12.01 2.42 1.44
C ILE A 11 11.87 3.72 2.26
N ILE A 12 12.64 3.86 3.35
CA ILE A 12 12.62 5.05 4.20
C ILE A 12 13.06 6.29 3.41
N GLU A 13 14.13 6.18 2.62
CA GLU A 13 14.60 7.26 1.75
C GLU A 13 13.54 7.63 0.70
N PHE A 14 12.91 6.65 0.06
CA PHE A 14 11.80 6.87 -0.87
C PHE A 14 10.65 7.64 -0.20
N ASN A 15 10.19 7.19 0.98
CA ASN A 15 9.06 7.80 1.67
C ASN A 15 9.36 9.24 2.13
N LYS A 16 10.60 9.52 2.57
CA LYS A 16 11.03 10.88 2.96
C LYS A 16 11.04 11.87 1.79
N GLN A 17 11.30 11.37 0.59
CA GLN A 17 11.32 12.17 -0.64
C GLN A 17 9.98 12.15 -1.39
N LEU A 18 8.99 11.39 -0.90
CA LEU A 18 7.74 11.19 -1.59
C LEU A 18 6.94 12.49 -1.59
N HIS A 19 6.76 13.06 -2.78
CA HIS A 19 5.98 14.27 -2.99
C HIS A 19 5.32 14.24 -4.36
N TYR A 20 4.04 14.65 -4.42
CA TYR A 20 3.32 14.81 -5.68
C TYR A 20 3.09 16.30 -5.95
N SER A 21 3.66 16.80 -7.03
CA SER A 21 3.57 18.20 -7.47
C SER A 21 2.77 18.39 -8.76
N GLY A 22 2.11 17.34 -9.25
CA GLY A 22 1.28 17.39 -10.45
C GLY A 22 -0.08 18.04 -10.23
N ASN A 23 -0.75 18.39 -11.33
CA ASN A 23 -2.11 18.94 -11.30
C ASN A 23 -3.16 17.86 -10.99
N LEU A 24 -4.27 18.28 -10.39
CA LEU A 24 -5.44 17.44 -10.10
C LEU A 24 -6.70 18.13 -10.63
N PRO A 25 -7.80 17.40 -10.88
CA PRO A 25 -9.08 18.05 -11.11
C PRO A 25 -9.52 18.82 -9.85
N ASP A 26 -10.27 19.92 -10.02
CA ASP A 26 -10.55 20.92 -8.97
C ASP A 26 -11.07 20.36 -7.64
N ASP A 27 -11.86 19.29 -7.69
CA ASP A 27 -12.47 18.67 -6.51
C ASP A 27 -11.58 17.61 -5.85
N PHE A 28 -10.34 17.41 -6.29
CA PHE A 28 -9.41 16.43 -5.73
C PHE A 28 -8.21 17.08 -5.05
N ARG A 29 -7.75 16.43 -3.97
CA ARG A 29 -6.50 16.79 -3.28
C ARG A 29 -5.73 15.54 -2.91
N VAL A 30 -4.42 15.70 -2.85
CA VAL A 30 -3.50 14.69 -2.32
C VAL A 30 -3.17 15.03 -0.88
N LEU A 31 -3.19 14.02 -0.01
CA LEU A 31 -2.74 14.12 1.37
C LEU A 31 -1.45 13.33 1.51
N ASN A 32 -0.44 13.97 2.09
CA ASN A 32 0.86 13.37 2.30
C ASN A 32 1.12 13.18 3.80
N PRO A 33 1.06 11.94 4.30
CA PRO A 33 1.12 11.68 5.73
C PRO A 33 2.48 12.06 6.35
N TYR A 34 3.53 12.17 5.53
CA TYR A 34 4.89 12.43 5.98
C TYR A 34 5.19 13.92 6.26
N PHE A 35 4.34 14.83 5.78
CA PHE A 35 4.50 16.28 6.02
C PHE A 35 3.50 16.81 7.06
N GLU A 36 2.35 16.17 7.22
CA GLU A 36 1.28 16.66 8.11
C GLU A 36 1.53 16.29 9.58
N ASN A 37 2.14 15.13 9.84
CA ASN A 37 2.38 14.64 11.19
C ASN A 37 3.79 14.07 11.32
N PRO A 38 4.69 14.71 12.11
CA PRO A 38 6.05 14.24 12.32
C PRO A 38 6.14 12.82 12.90
N GLU A 39 5.15 12.38 13.69
CA GLU A 39 5.17 11.03 14.27
C GLU A 39 5.02 9.94 13.19
N THR A 40 4.35 10.23 12.07
CA THR A 40 4.25 9.30 10.92
C THR A 40 5.61 8.79 10.49
N LEU A 41 6.60 9.68 10.32
CA LEU A 41 7.95 9.30 9.91
C LEU A 41 8.60 8.38 10.95
N ILE A 42 8.42 8.68 12.23
CA ILE A 42 8.99 7.90 13.34
C ILE A 42 8.43 6.47 13.35
N VAL A 43 7.11 6.31 13.26
CA VAL A 43 6.49 4.97 13.30
C VAL A 43 6.73 4.18 12.02
N MET A 44 6.77 4.87 10.87
CA MET A 44 7.13 4.30 9.57
C MET A 44 8.56 3.76 9.57
N GLU A 45 9.54 4.54 10.04
CA GLU A 45 10.94 4.11 10.16
C GLU A 45 11.09 2.90 11.07
N LYS A 46 10.43 2.92 12.25
CA LYS A 46 10.43 1.77 13.17
C LYS A 46 9.87 0.52 12.51
N PHE A 47 8.82 0.64 11.71
CA PHE A 47 8.21 -0.49 11.02
C PHE A 47 9.15 -1.08 9.98
N TYR A 48 9.70 -0.25 9.08
CA TYR A 48 10.57 -0.74 8.02
C TYR A 48 11.89 -1.30 8.56
N ASN A 49 12.51 -0.65 9.55
CA ASN A 49 13.70 -1.21 10.22
C ASN A 49 13.40 -2.52 10.96
N LYS A 50 12.16 -2.74 11.43
CA LYS A 50 11.80 -4.00 12.09
C LYS A 50 11.62 -5.18 11.13
N TYR A 51 11.11 -4.93 9.92
CA TYR A 51 10.66 -6.00 9.02
C TYR A 51 11.41 -6.11 7.69
N TYR A 52 12.24 -5.11 7.36
CA TYR A 52 12.94 -5.01 6.07
C TYR A 52 14.43 -4.67 6.22
N ASP A 53 15.01 -4.83 7.41
CA ASP A 53 16.44 -4.55 7.65
C ASP A 53 17.36 -5.69 7.16
N ASP A 54 17.21 -6.01 5.88
CA ASP A 54 18.01 -6.98 5.15
C ASP A 54 18.04 -6.59 3.66
N THR A 55 18.70 -7.39 2.82
CA THR A 55 18.85 -7.15 1.38
C THR A 55 18.10 -8.18 0.52
N ALA A 56 17.26 -9.02 1.11
CA ALA A 56 16.56 -10.06 0.36
C ALA A 56 15.47 -9.45 -0.53
N PRO A 57 15.25 -9.99 -1.75
CA PRO A 57 14.18 -9.52 -2.61
C PRO A 57 12.81 -9.77 -1.98
N ARG A 58 11.82 -8.97 -2.36
CA ARG A 58 10.43 -9.10 -1.90
C ARG A 58 9.49 -9.30 -3.08
N LYS A 59 8.53 -10.21 -2.95
CA LYS A 59 7.38 -10.29 -3.84
C LYS A 59 6.49 -9.06 -3.65
N PHE A 60 5.92 -8.53 -4.73
CA PHE A 60 5.19 -7.26 -4.67
C PHE A 60 3.67 -7.46 -4.57
N ILE A 61 3.06 -6.84 -3.56
CA ILE A 61 1.61 -6.74 -3.41
C ILE A 61 1.18 -5.29 -3.69
N ILE A 62 0.29 -5.12 -4.66
CA ILE A 62 -0.14 -3.82 -5.18
C ILE A 62 -1.57 -3.52 -4.71
N GLY A 63 -1.68 -2.62 -3.74
CA GLY A 63 -2.92 -1.97 -3.31
C GLY A 63 -3.40 -0.89 -4.30
N ILE A 64 -4.43 -0.15 -3.91
CA ILE A 64 -5.01 0.91 -4.76
C ILE A 64 -4.25 2.23 -4.58
N ASN A 65 -4.55 2.95 -3.50
CA ASN A 65 -3.79 4.07 -2.94
C ASN A 65 -4.16 4.18 -1.45
N PRO A 66 -3.31 4.82 -0.62
CA PRO A 66 -3.61 4.99 0.80
C PRO A 66 -4.98 5.64 1.07
N SER A 67 -5.61 5.21 2.16
CA SER A 67 -6.74 5.91 2.78
C SER A 67 -6.23 6.89 3.83
N ARG A 68 -6.95 8.01 4.02
CA ARG A 68 -6.68 9.00 5.08
C ARG A 68 -6.82 8.47 6.52
N HIS A 69 -7.26 7.23 6.71
CA HIS A 69 -7.39 6.60 8.04
C HIS A 69 -6.42 5.42 8.26
N GLY A 70 -5.68 5.01 7.22
CA GLY A 70 -4.75 3.88 7.24
C GLY A 70 -3.30 4.35 7.07
N ALA A 71 -2.67 3.93 5.97
CA ALA A 71 -1.35 4.42 5.56
C ALA A 71 -1.26 5.95 5.42
N GLY A 72 -2.38 6.64 5.14
CA GLY A 72 -2.45 8.10 5.19
C GLY A 72 -2.33 8.70 6.60
N VAL A 73 -2.10 7.88 7.63
CA VAL A 73 -1.79 8.29 9.01
C VAL A 73 -0.50 7.63 9.49
N THR A 74 -0.33 6.32 9.26
CA THR A 74 0.81 5.57 9.81
C THR A 74 2.03 5.52 8.88
N GLY A 75 1.86 5.86 7.59
CA GLY A 75 2.88 5.64 6.56
C GLY A 75 3.08 4.16 6.18
N VAL A 76 2.31 3.24 6.75
CA VAL A 76 2.47 1.80 6.52
C VAL A 76 1.21 1.22 5.86
N PRO A 77 1.31 0.66 4.62
CA PRO A 77 0.17 0.11 3.90
C PRO A 77 -0.63 -0.92 4.70
N PHE A 78 -1.97 -0.78 4.65
CA PHE A 78 -2.93 -1.64 5.34
C PHE A 78 -2.67 -1.84 6.84
N THR A 79 -2.02 -0.87 7.48
CA THR A 79 -1.67 -0.93 8.90
C THR A 79 -2.22 0.30 9.59
N ASP A 80 -3.40 0.17 10.20
CA ASP A 80 -3.94 1.22 11.06
C ASP A 80 -3.19 1.27 12.40
N THR A 81 -3.41 2.34 13.16
CA THR A 81 -2.73 2.55 14.47
C THR A 81 -2.94 1.40 15.45
N LYS A 82 -4.13 0.76 15.46
CA LYS A 82 -4.43 -0.39 16.34
C LYS A 82 -3.58 -1.61 15.97
N ARG A 83 -3.45 -1.94 14.68
CA ARG A 83 -2.62 -3.06 14.22
C ARG A 83 -1.12 -2.76 14.37
N LEU A 84 -0.72 -1.52 14.11
CA LEU A 84 0.65 -1.06 14.33
C LEU A 84 1.07 -1.23 15.79
N GLU A 85 0.18 -0.88 16.73
CA GLU A 85 0.44 -1.06 18.16
C GLU A 85 0.37 -2.54 18.58
N HIS A 86 -0.78 -3.19 18.42
CA HIS A 86 -1.03 -4.50 19.04
C HIS A 86 -0.34 -5.67 18.34
N ILE A 87 -0.02 -5.56 17.05
CA ILE A 87 0.63 -6.63 16.29
C ILE A 87 2.08 -6.29 15.99
N CYS A 88 2.35 -5.05 15.57
CA CYS A 88 3.72 -4.63 15.26
C CYS A 88 4.49 -4.12 16.49
N GLY A 89 3.84 -3.84 17.62
CA GLY A 89 4.50 -3.32 18.83
C GLY A 89 5.02 -1.89 18.67
N ILE A 90 4.43 -1.11 17.76
CA ILE A 90 4.84 0.26 17.43
C ILE A 90 3.65 1.20 17.72
N PRO A 91 3.53 1.74 18.93
CA PRO A 91 2.44 2.65 19.27
C PRO A 91 2.61 3.99 18.57
N MET A 92 1.49 4.56 18.11
CA MET A 92 1.37 5.94 17.63
C MET A 92 0.48 6.71 18.61
N LYS A 93 0.93 7.86 19.10
CA LYS A 93 0.25 8.63 20.15
C LYS A 93 -0.63 9.75 19.63
N SER A 94 -0.25 10.34 18.49
CA SER A 94 -0.91 11.50 17.89
C SER A 94 -2.23 11.15 17.21
N ALA A 95 -2.49 9.88 16.91
CA ALA A 95 -3.69 9.45 16.22
C ALA A 95 -4.14 8.06 16.65
N HIS A 96 -5.45 7.85 16.61
CA HIS A 96 -6.09 6.54 16.76
C HIS A 96 -7.11 6.34 15.65
N THR A 97 -6.88 5.32 14.84
CA THR A 97 -7.63 5.03 13.62
C THR A 97 -8.05 3.57 13.55
N HIS A 98 -9.12 3.31 12.82
CA HIS A 98 -9.59 1.97 12.52
C HIS A 98 -9.85 1.81 11.02
N GLU A 99 -9.08 0.95 10.36
CA GLU A 99 -9.25 0.61 8.96
C GLU A 99 -9.68 -0.85 8.78
N ILE A 100 -10.87 -1.07 8.23
CA ILE A 100 -11.41 -2.42 8.00
C ILE A 100 -10.49 -3.28 7.12
N SER A 101 -9.85 -2.71 6.10
CA SER A 101 -8.90 -3.42 5.24
C SER A 101 -7.72 -3.96 6.05
N SER A 102 -7.25 -3.19 7.03
CA SER A 102 -6.17 -3.58 7.95
C SER A 102 -6.60 -4.72 8.87
N VAL A 103 -7.89 -4.82 9.25
CA VAL A 103 -8.37 -5.96 10.05
C VAL A 103 -8.18 -7.25 9.27
N PHE A 104 -8.70 -7.31 8.05
CA PHE A 104 -8.60 -8.54 7.24
C PHE A 104 -7.16 -8.89 6.91
N LEU A 105 -6.36 -7.91 6.50
CA LEU A 105 -4.99 -8.20 6.10
C LEU A 105 -4.18 -8.77 7.26
N TYR A 106 -4.35 -8.25 8.48
CA TYR A 106 -3.63 -8.77 9.63
C TYR A 106 -4.17 -10.11 10.16
N ASP A 107 -5.47 -10.39 10.00
CA ASP A 107 -6.02 -11.74 10.21
C ASP A 107 -5.35 -12.72 9.22
N MET A 108 -5.23 -12.36 7.94
CA MET A 108 -4.55 -13.16 6.93
C MET A 108 -3.06 -13.34 7.23
N ILE A 109 -2.36 -12.26 7.60
CA ILE A 109 -0.93 -12.31 7.98
C ILE A 109 -0.71 -13.22 9.18
N LYS A 110 -1.62 -13.23 10.15
CA LYS A 110 -1.55 -14.14 11.29
C LYS A 110 -1.59 -15.60 10.83
N GLU A 111 -2.58 -15.97 10.01
CA GLU A 111 -2.71 -17.33 9.49
C GLU A 111 -1.60 -17.71 8.49
N PHE A 112 -0.99 -16.74 7.82
CA PHE A 112 0.18 -16.94 6.96
C PHE A 112 1.44 -17.37 7.74
N GLY A 113 1.50 -17.10 9.06
CA GLY A 113 2.68 -17.36 9.89
C GLY A 113 3.20 -16.14 10.66
N GLY A 114 2.42 -15.05 10.68
CA GLY A 114 2.72 -13.82 11.42
C GLY A 114 3.49 -12.77 10.61
N ALA A 115 3.52 -11.54 11.16
CA ALA A 115 4.04 -10.36 10.48
C ALA A 115 5.51 -10.51 10.03
N HIS A 116 6.36 -11.14 10.83
CA HIS A 116 7.77 -11.32 10.47
C HIS A 116 7.93 -12.27 9.28
N ALA A 117 7.22 -13.41 9.27
CA ALA A 117 7.27 -14.37 8.16
C ALA A 117 6.71 -13.77 6.86
N PHE A 118 5.64 -12.98 6.99
CA PHE A 118 5.01 -12.29 5.87
C PHE A 118 5.89 -11.19 5.28
N TYR A 119 6.32 -10.21 6.09
CA TYR A 119 7.07 -9.05 5.58
C TYR A 119 8.51 -9.38 5.17
N ARG A 120 9.05 -10.53 5.59
CA ARG A 120 10.29 -11.08 5.03
C ARG A 120 10.15 -11.53 3.57
N GLN A 121 8.93 -11.81 3.12
CA GLN A 121 8.66 -12.29 1.75
C GLN A 121 7.95 -11.24 0.89
N PHE A 122 7.09 -10.42 1.48
CA PHE A 122 6.24 -9.49 0.74
C PHE A 122 6.52 -8.04 1.07
N TYR A 123 6.46 -7.21 0.04
CA TYR A 123 6.39 -5.77 0.16
C TYR A 123 5.03 -5.31 -0.36
N ILE A 124 4.32 -4.49 0.43
CA ILE A 124 3.03 -3.93 0.04
C ILE A 124 3.24 -2.46 -0.29
N ASN A 125 2.78 -2.03 -1.45
CA ASN A 125 2.60 -0.61 -1.75
C ASN A 125 1.50 -0.42 -2.80
N SER A 126 1.44 0.73 -3.46
CA SER A 126 0.43 1.11 -4.43
C SER A 126 1.08 1.94 -5.54
N PRO A 127 0.50 1.95 -6.76
CA PRO A 127 1.01 2.78 -7.84
C PRO A 127 0.99 4.27 -7.48
N PHE A 128 0.00 4.72 -6.71
CA PHE A 128 -0.05 6.08 -6.17
C PHE A 128 0.08 6.03 -4.64
N PRO A 129 1.29 6.15 -4.08
CA PRO A 129 1.60 5.93 -2.65
C PRO A 129 1.16 7.07 -1.72
N LEU A 130 0.21 7.92 -2.13
CA LEU A 130 -0.34 9.01 -1.33
C LEU A 130 -1.86 8.93 -1.27
N ALA A 131 -2.46 9.44 -0.19
CA ALA A 131 -3.91 9.43 -0.09
C ALA A 131 -4.53 10.47 -1.03
N ILE A 132 -5.63 10.12 -1.69
CA ILE A 132 -6.40 11.05 -2.51
C ILE A 132 -7.75 11.26 -1.83
N VAL A 133 -8.17 12.52 -1.73
CA VAL A 133 -9.50 12.89 -1.26
C VAL A 133 -10.25 13.67 -2.33
N ARG A 134 -11.58 13.52 -2.36
CA ARG A 134 -12.49 14.24 -3.23
C ARG A 134 -13.50 15.04 -2.42
N ARG A 135 -13.79 16.26 -2.84
CA ARG A 135 -14.86 17.11 -2.31
C ARG A 135 -16.21 16.65 -2.87
N THR A 136 -17.19 16.43 -2.00
CA THR A 136 -18.58 16.12 -2.37
C THR A 136 -19.38 17.41 -2.62
N LYS A 137 -20.60 17.26 -3.15
CA LYS A 137 -21.53 18.39 -3.34
C LYS A 137 -21.87 19.10 -2.03
N GLU A 138 -21.86 18.37 -0.91
CA GLU A 138 -22.06 18.90 0.44
C GLU A 138 -20.78 19.48 1.07
N ASN A 139 -19.75 19.79 0.27
CA ASN A 139 -18.45 20.30 0.71
C ASN A 139 -17.70 19.41 1.72
N LYS A 140 -17.99 18.11 1.75
CA LYS A 140 -17.25 17.14 2.58
C LYS A 140 -16.11 16.52 1.79
N TRP A 141 -14.98 16.30 2.43
CA TRP A 141 -13.90 15.50 1.84
C TRP A 141 -14.14 14.02 2.14
N ILE A 142 -14.00 13.17 1.14
CA ILE A 142 -14.06 11.70 1.26
C ILE A 142 -12.82 11.08 0.59
N ASN A 143 -12.47 9.85 0.96
CA ASN A 143 -11.41 9.12 0.25
C ASN A 143 -11.82 8.91 -1.22
N ALA A 144 -10.86 9.02 -2.12
CA ALA A 144 -11.00 8.68 -3.52
C ALA A 144 -9.90 7.71 -3.95
N ASN A 145 -10.23 6.88 -4.93
CA ASN A 145 -9.24 6.07 -5.62
C ASN A 145 -8.73 6.83 -6.84
N TYR A 146 -7.48 6.58 -7.23
CA TYR A 146 -6.86 7.18 -8.41
C TYR A 146 -7.67 6.94 -9.71
N TYR A 147 -8.52 5.90 -9.74
CA TYR A 147 -9.34 5.50 -10.89
C TYR A 147 -10.82 5.90 -10.79
N ASP A 148 -11.22 6.68 -9.78
CA ASP A 148 -12.62 7.05 -9.60
C ASP A 148 -13.09 8.13 -10.60
N ASP A 149 -12.13 8.84 -11.20
CA ASP A 149 -12.36 9.80 -12.28
C ASP A 149 -11.33 9.58 -13.41
N ARG A 150 -11.78 9.71 -14.67
CA ARG A 150 -10.91 9.45 -15.84
C ARG A 150 -9.83 10.52 -16.00
N ASN A 151 -10.16 11.78 -15.72
CA ASN A 151 -9.21 12.89 -15.79
C ASN A 151 -8.22 12.80 -14.64
N LEU A 152 -8.68 12.43 -13.43
CA LEU A 152 -7.78 12.13 -12.31
C LEU A 152 -6.76 11.07 -12.71
N PHE A 153 -7.20 9.91 -13.19
CA PHE A 153 -6.29 8.83 -13.59
C PHE A 153 -5.27 9.30 -14.64
N ALA A 154 -5.74 10.01 -15.67
CA ALA A 154 -4.85 10.54 -16.72
C ALA A 154 -3.77 11.48 -16.14
N MET A 155 -4.14 12.35 -15.20
CA MET A 155 -3.21 13.30 -14.56
C MET A 155 -2.20 12.63 -13.63
N VAL A 156 -2.60 11.59 -12.89
CA VAL A 156 -1.70 10.93 -11.92
C VAL A 156 -0.90 9.76 -12.51
N LYS A 157 -1.31 9.22 -13.67
CA LYS A 157 -0.66 8.04 -14.29
C LYS A 157 0.85 8.19 -14.51
N PRO A 158 1.40 9.33 -14.99
CA PRO A 158 2.86 9.47 -15.14
C PRO A 158 3.61 9.28 -13.82
N PHE A 159 3.09 9.88 -12.73
CA PHE A 159 3.65 9.71 -11.39
C PHE A 159 3.50 8.27 -10.88
N MET A 160 2.38 7.61 -11.20
CA MET A 160 2.19 6.20 -10.86
C MET A 160 3.24 5.29 -11.49
N ILE A 161 3.56 5.53 -12.77
CA ILE A 161 4.60 4.78 -13.49
C ILE A 161 5.96 5.01 -12.84
N GLU A 162 6.31 6.26 -12.55
CA GLU A 162 7.55 6.62 -11.88
C GLU A 162 7.66 5.95 -10.50
N SER A 163 6.59 5.99 -9.71
CA SER A 163 6.53 5.37 -8.39
C SER A 163 6.69 3.85 -8.46
N LEU A 164 6.03 3.18 -9.42
CA LEU A 164 6.19 1.74 -9.62
C LEU A 164 7.63 1.39 -10.01
N LYS A 165 8.25 2.12 -10.94
CA LYS A 165 9.65 1.92 -11.33
C LYS A 165 10.60 2.09 -10.15
N LYS A 166 10.39 3.12 -9.32
CA LYS A 166 11.14 3.35 -8.07
C LYS A 166 10.97 2.17 -7.10
N HIS A 167 9.75 1.67 -6.91
CA HIS A 167 9.53 0.48 -6.08
C HIS A 167 10.24 -0.76 -6.63
N ILE A 168 10.18 -1.01 -7.94
CA ILE A 168 10.86 -2.15 -8.58
C ILE A 168 12.38 -2.06 -8.37
N SER A 169 12.96 -0.86 -8.45
CA SER A 169 14.40 -0.64 -8.22
C SER A 169 14.87 -0.96 -6.79
N LEU A 170 13.96 -1.19 -5.84
CA LEU A 170 14.28 -1.65 -4.47
C LEU A 170 14.67 -3.14 -4.42
N GLY A 171 14.66 -3.84 -5.56
CA GLY A 171 14.95 -5.28 -5.66
C GLY A 171 13.70 -6.15 -5.52
N LEU A 172 12.56 -5.70 -6.05
CA LEU A 172 11.32 -6.47 -6.02
C LEU A 172 11.31 -7.57 -7.10
N ASP A 173 10.72 -8.71 -6.76
CA ASP A 173 10.36 -9.74 -7.73
C ASP A 173 9.12 -9.28 -8.52
N THR A 174 9.28 -9.13 -9.83
CA THR A 174 8.25 -8.69 -10.78
C THR A 174 7.68 -9.81 -11.64
N THR A 175 8.08 -11.06 -11.41
CA THR A 175 7.56 -12.22 -12.14
C THR A 175 6.10 -12.49 -11.78
N ASN A 176 5.77 -12.48 -10.49
CA ASN A 176 4.39 -12.63 -9.99
C ASN A 176 4.06 -11.49 -9.02
N VAL A 177 3.24 -10.53 -9.47
CA VAL A 177 2.76 -9.44 -8.60
C VAL A 177 1.30 -9.61 -8.23
N PHE A 178 0.98 -9.36 -6.97
CA PHE A 178 -0.34 -9.62 -6.40
C PHE A 178 -1.17 -8.34 -6.37
N VAL A 179 -2.16 -8.22 -7.24
CA VAL A 179 -2.96 -7.00 -7.36
C VAL A 179 -4.24 -7.12 -6.54
N LEU A 180 -4.43 -6.20 -5.59
CA LEU A 180 -5.59 -6.18 -4.70
C LEU A 180 -6.74 -5.40 -5.34
N GLY A 181 -7.77 -6.13 -5.76
CA GLY A 181 -9.01 -5.62 -6.32
C GLY A 181 -9.10 -5.72 -7.84
N LYS A 182 -10.23 -6.25 -8.34
CA LYS A 182 -10.48 -6.43 -9.79
C LYS A 182 -10.40 -5.11 -10.57
N LYS A 183 -11.02 -4.04 -10.05
CA LYS A 183 -10.95 -2.72 -10.69
C LYS A 183 -9.51 -2.19 -10.70
N ASN A 184 -8.74 -2.39 -9.62
CA ASN A 184 -7.33 -2.02 -9.55
C ASN A 184 -6.53 -2.74 -10.64
N ALA A 185 -6.72 -4.06 -10.79
CA ALA A 185 -6.08 -4.87 -11.81
C ALA A 185 -6.28 -4.32 -13.22
N THR A 186 -7.50 -3.91 -13.58
CA THR A 186 -7.76 -3.29 -14.91
C THR A 186 -6.91 -2.05 -15.19
N PHE A 187 -6.54 -1.26 -14.17
CA PHE A 187 -5.70 -0.08 -14.36
C PHE A 187 -4.21 -0.41 -14.31
N ILE A 188 -3.79 -1.39 -13.48
CA ILE A 188 -2.43 -1.93 -13.50
C ILE A 188 -2.13 -2.59 -14.85
N GLU A 189 -3.07 -3.36 -15.42
CA GLU A 189 -2.96 -3.95 -16.76
C GLU A 189 -2.73 -2.90 -17.85
N LYS A 190 -3.46 -1.77 -17.78
CA LYS A 190 -3.25 -0.65 -18.73
C LYS A 190 -1.84 -0.09 -18.64
N ILE A 191 -1.34 0.12 -17.42
CA ILE A 191 0.03 0.58 -17.21
C ILE A 191 1.03 -0.47 -17.71
N ASN A 192 0.82 -1.75 -17.35
CA ASN A 192 1.74 -2.83 -17.68
C ASN A 192 1.79 -3.14 -19.18
N LYS A 193 0.69 -2.93 -19.92
CA LYS A 193 0.66 -3.05 -21.38
C LYS A 193 1.57 -2.03 -22.08
N GLU A 194 1.78 -0.87 -21.46
CA GLU A 194 2.60 0.21 -22.01
C GLU A 194 4.05 0.12 -21.52
N GLU A 195 4.24 -0.22 -20.24
CA GLU A 195 5.54 -0.12 -19.56
C GLU A 195 6.24 -1.46 -19.34
N HIS A 196 5.54 -2.59 -19.55
CA HIS A 196 6.07 -3.96 -19.39
C HIS A 196 6.82 -4.19 -18.06
N LEU A 197 6.22 -3.73 -16.95
CA LEU A 197 6.82 -3.75 -15.62
C LEU A 197 6.78 -5.13 -14.94
N PHE A 198 5.78 -5.95 -15.27
CA PHE A 198 5.46 -7.21 -14.60
C PHE A 198 5.16 -8.32 -15.61
N GLU A 199 5.56 -9.54 -15.32
CA GLU A 199 5.25 -10.70 -16.18
C GLU A 199 3.81 -11.18 -15.95
N ASN A 200 3.43 -11.44 -14.70
CA ASN A 200 2.11 -11.97 -14.34
C ASN A 200 1.43 -11.15 -13.24
N LEU A 201 0.12 -10.91 -13.42
CA LEU A 201 -0.73 -10.23 -12.45
C LEU A 201 -1.67 -11.22 -11.76
N MET A 202 -1.38 -11.52 -10.48
CA MET A 202 -2.18 -12.41 -9.65
C MET A 202 -3.25 -11.61 -8.90
N ILE A 203 -4.51 -11.71 -9.33
CA ILE A 203 -5.58 -10.83 -8.84
C ILE A 203 -6.26 -11.43 -7.60
N LEU A 204 -6.27 -10.67 -6.50
CA LEU A 204 -6.98 -11.00 -5.26
C LEU A 204 -8.10 -9.99 -4.99
N ASP A 205 -9.17 -10.43 -4.31
CA ASP A 205 -10.26 -9.54 -3.93
C ASP A 205 -9.79 -8.55 -2.85
N HIS A 206 -10.06 -7.25 -3.01
CA HIS A 206 -9.50 -6.26 -2.10
C HIS A 206 -9.96 -6.47 -0.63
N PRO A 207 -9.09 -6.33 0.39
CA PRO A 207 -9.45 -6.56 1.80
C PRO A 207 -10.68 -5.78 2.27
N ARG A 208 -10.83 -4.53 1.83
CA ARG A 208 -12.02 -3.71 2.07
C ARG A 208 -13.31 -4.37 1.54
N TYR A 209 -13.30 -4.89 0.31
CA TYR A 209 -14.48 -5.54 -0.27
C TYR A 209 -14.88 -6.77 0.56
N ILE A 210 -13.88 -7.57 0.97
CA ILE A 210 -14.11 -8.76 1.77
C ILE A 210 -14.77 -8.39 3.09
N GLN A 211 -14.25 -7.39 3.80
CA GLN A 211 -14.81 -6.98 5.08
C GLN A 211 -16.19 -6.33 4.98
N GLN A 212 -16.48 -5.61 3.90
CA GLN A 212 -17.77 -4.95 3.73
C GLN A 212 -18.87 -5.89 3.29
N TYR A 213 -18.56 -6.86 2.41
CA TYR A 213 -19.58 -7.62 1.69
C TYR A 213 -19.48 -9.15 1.86
N LYS A 214 -18.35 -9.64 2.39
CA LYS A 214 -18.02 -11.08 2.47
C LYS A 214 -17.45 -11.47 3.84
N SER A 215 -17.77 -10.72 4.88
CA SER A 215 -17.25 -10.95 6.23
C SER A 215 -17.61 -12.32 6.80
N ARG A 216 -18.76 -12.89 6.38
CA ARG A 216 -19.17 -14.27 6.71
C ARG A 216 -18.28 -15.34 6.08
N ASP A 217 -17.65 -15.02 4.95
CA ASP A 217 -16.80 -15.94 4.18
C ASP A 217 -15.30 -15.67 4.44
N LYS A 218 -14.96 -14.94 5.52
CA LYS A 218 -13.60 -14.43 5.77
C LYS A 218 -12.51 -15.51 5.67
N GLU A 219 -12.73 -16.68 6.27
CA GLU A 219 -11.77 -17.79 6.27
C GLU A 219 -11.51 -18.32 4.86
N HIS A 220 -12.54 -18.43 4.02
CA HIS A 220 -12.38 -18.81 2.63
C HIS A 220 -11.44 -17.84 1.89
N TYR A 221 -11.60 -16.53 2.11
CA TYR A 221 -10.74 -15.52 1.50
C TYR A 221 -9.32 -15.54 2.07
N ILE A 222 -9.12 -15.80 3.37
CA ILE A 222 -7.78 -15.97 3.96
C ILE A 222 -7.07 -17.16 3.31
N ASN A 223 -7.73 -18.31 3.20
CA ASN A 223 -7.16 -19.49 2.55
C ASN A 223 -6.81 -19.24 1.08
N LYS A 224 -7.68 -18.52 0.35
CA LYS A 224 -7.41 -18.09 -1.03
C LYS A 224 -6.16 -17.20 -1.10
N TYR A 225 -6.04 -16.22 -0.20
CA TYR A 225 -4.87 -15.35 -0.14
C TYR A 225 -3.59 -16.16 0.11
N ILE A 226 -3.58 -17.03 1.12
CA ILE A 226 -2.40 -17.85 1.46
C ILE A 226 -2.04 -18.77 0.29
N GLY A 227 -3.02 -19.43 -0.33
CA GLY A 227 -2.79 -20.32 -1.47
C GLY A 227 -2.18 -19.60 -2.68
N VAL A 228 -2.59 -18.35 -2.96
CA VAL A 228 -2.03 -17.55 -4.05
C VAL A 228 -0.67 -16.95 -3.68
N LEU A 229 -0.48 -16.47 -2.45
CA LEU A 229 0.80 -15.90 -2.01
C LEU A 229 1.90 -16.97 -1.87
N GLY A 230 1.50 -18.22 -1.63
CA GLY A 230 2.39 -19.38 -1.53
C GLY A 230 2.96 -19.88 -2.87
N THR A 231 2.46 -19.40 -4.01
CA THR A 231 3.05 -19.68 -5.34
C THR A 231 4.22 -18.73 -5.60
#